data_AF-A0A2R6E1K4-F1
#
_entry.id   AF-A0A2R6E1K4-F1
#
_cell.length_a   1.000
_cell.length_b   1.000
_cell.length_c   1.000
_cell.angle_alpha   90.00
_cell.angle_beta   90.00
_cell.angle_gamma   90.00
#
_symmetry.space_group_name_H-M   'P 1'
#
loop_
_entity.id
_entity.type
_entity.pdbx_description
1 polymer ?
#
loop_
_entity_poly.entity_id
_entity_poly.type
_entity_poly.pdbx_seq_one_letter_code
_entity_poly.pdbx_strand_id
1 'polypeptide(L)'
;MSVEVRLVGDDGTETVAVDAADADAVVRPTTVELLGVVAREEPDSIREAARLVDRDVRQVHANLWELGQLGLVEFDRGSRAHRPVVDYDRIEVAVDL
;
A
#
# COMPACT_ATOMS: atom_id res chain seq x y z
N MET A 1 3.94 -12.21 19.08
CA MET A 1 4.76 -11.72 17.96
C MET A 1 3.99 -10.57 17.36
N SER A 2 4.45 -9.36 17.59
CA SER A 2 3.91 -8.13 17.00
C SER A 2 4.68 -7.81 15.73
N VAL A 3 3.98 -7.28 14.72
CA VAL A 3 4.61 -6.67 13.55
C VAL A 3 4.18 -5.21 13.53
N GLU A 4 5.16 -4.32 13.60
CA GLU A 4 4.95 -2.88 13.50
C GLU A 4 5.41 -2.42 12.12
N VAL A 5 4.55 -1.68 11.44
CA VAL A 5 4.86 -1.06 10.14
C VAL A 5 4.88 0.45 10.34
N ARG A 6 6.05 1.06 10.18
CA ARG A 6 6.23 2.51 10.24
C ARG A 6 6.25 3.09 8.82
N LEU A 7 5.33 4.00 8.55
CA LEU A 7 5.19 4.74 7.31
C LEU A 7 5.85 6.10 7.50
N VAL A 8 6.95 6.35 6.80
CA VAL A 8 7.77 7.56 6.95
C VAL A 8 7.61 8.40 5.70
N GLY A 9 6.97 9.56 5.85
CA GLY A 9 6.81 10.57 4.81
C GLY A 9 7.22 11.95 5.30
N ASP A 10 7.05 12.96 4.44
CA ASP A 10 7.38 14.36 4.74
C ASP A 10 6.53 14.94 5.89
N ASP A 11 5.27 14.51 6.00
CA ASP A 11 4.34 14.97 7.05
C ASP A 11 4.55 14.28 8.41
N GLY A 12 5.44 13.29 8.47
CA GLY A 12 5.83 12.62 9.71
C GLY A 12 5.93 11.11 9.58
N THR A 13 5.82 10.43 10.72
CA THR A 13 5.82 8.97 10.79
C THR A 13 4.53 8.48 11.39
N GLU A 14 3.81 7.66 10.63
CA GLU A 14 2.65 6.91 11.10
C GLU A 14 3.06 5.48 11.44
N THR A 15 2.45 4.89 12.47
CA THR A 15 2.70 3.51 12.87
C THR A 15 1.42 2.72 12.79
N VAL A 16 1.46 1.64 12.01
CA VAL A 16 0.38 0.68 11.85
C VAL A 16 0.78 -0.61 12.56
N ALA A 17 -0.06 -1.08 13.49
CA ALA A 17 0.07 -2.42 14.04
C ALA A 17 -0.54 -3.42 13.05
N VAL A 18 0.25 -4.40 12.61
CA VAL A 18 -0.18 -5.46 11.70
C VAL A 18 -0.06 -6.80 12.42
N ASP A 19 -1.08 -7.63 12.28
CA ASP A 19 -1.03 -8.99 12.82
C ASP A 19 0.07 -9.79 12.10
N ALA A 20 0.78 -10.64 12.82
CA ALA A 20 1.87 -11.44 12.23
C ALA A 20 1.39 -12.34 11.06
N ALA A 21 0.10 -12.69 11.04
CA ALA A 21 -0.52 -13.42 9.94
C ALA A 21 -0.62 -12.60 8.64
N ASP A 22 -0.73 -11.28 8.74
CA ASP A 22 -0.90 -10.37 7.61
C ASP A 22 0.42 -9.68 7.21
N ALA A 23 1.52 -9.95 7.93
CA ALA A 23 2.83 -9.37 7.65
C ALA A 23 3.30 -9.64 6.21
N ASP A 24 2.93 -10.80 5.66
CA ASP A 24 3.27 -11.14 4.27
C ASP A 24 2.64 -10.16 3.26
N ALA A 25 1.46 -9.61 3.56
CA ALA A 25 0.75 -8.71 2.66
C ALA A 25 1.57 -7.45 2.41
N VAL A 26 2.39 -7.03 3.38
CA VAL A 26 3.25 -5.84 3.32
C VAL A 26 4.58 -6.11 2.62
N VAL A 27 5.22 -7.26 2.89
CA VAL A 27 6.60 -7.53 2.45
C VAL A 27 6.70 -8.34 1.15
N ARG A 28 5.59 -8.80 0.58
CA ARG A 28 5.58 -9.50 -0.72
C ARG A 28 6.17 -8.60 -1.82
N PRO A 29 7.01 -9.14 -2.73
CA PRO A 29 7.60 -8.35 -3.82
C PRO A 29 6.56 -7.59 -4.65
N THR A 30 5.44 -8.23 -4.95
CA THR A 30 4.34 -7.63 -5.72
C THR A 30 3.63 -6.48 -5.00
N THR A 31 3.62 -6.51 -3.66
CA THR A 31 3.08 -5.41 -2.85
C THR A 31 4.06 -4.24 -2.87
N VAL A 32 5.34 -4.51 -2.60
CA VAL A 32 6.38 -3.46 -2.58
C VAL A 32 6.47 -2.75 -3.93
N GLU A 33 6.38 -3.50 -5.03
CA GLU A 33 6.30 -2.94 -6.38
C GLU A 33 5.06 -2.05 -6.56
N LEU A 34 3.88 -2.54 -6.17
CA LEU A 34 2.63 -1.81 -6.31
C LEU A 34 2.62 -0.52 -5.49
N LEU A 35 3.05 -0.56 -4.22
CA LEU A 35 3.17 0.63 -3.37
C LEU A 35 4.17 1.63 -3.96
N GLY A 36 5.32 1.15 -4.44
CA GLY A 36 6.32 1.99 -5.08
C GLY A 36 5.82 2.65 -6.36
N VAL A 37 5.03 1.96 -7.18
CA VAL A 37 4.43 2.52 -8.40
C VAL A 37 3.33 3.52 -8.06
N VAL A 38 2.46 3.22 -7.09
CA VAL A 38 1.41 4.16 -6.66
C VAL A 38 2.02 5.45 -6.11
N ALA A 39 3.08 5.35 -5.31
CA ALA A 39 3.77 6.51 -4.74
C ALA A 39 4.48 7.38 -5.79
N ARG A 40 5.05 6.77 -6.85
CA ARG A 40 5.86 7.48 -7.85
C ARG A 40 5.08 8.00 -9.05
N GLU A 41 4.12 7.21 -9.51
CA GLU A 41 3.38 7.47 -10.75
C GLU A 41 2.00 8.07 -10.49
N GLU A 42 1.56 8.11 -9.22
CA GLU A 42 0.30 8.71 -8.76
C GLU A 42 -0.91 8.36 -9.66
N PRO A 43 -1.19 7.07 -9.92
CA PRO A 43 -2.18 6.66 -10.91
C PRO A 43 -3.58 7.16 -10.55
N ASP A 44 -4.34 7.66 -11.52
CA ASP A 44 -5.68 8.24 -11.30
C ASP A 44 -6.75 7.19 -10.92
N SER A 45 -6.42 5.90 -11.03
CA SER A 45 -7.34 4.79 -10.73
C SER A 45 -6.63 3.45 -10.51
N ILE A 46 -7.34 2.50 -9.88
CA ILE A 46 -6.90 1.09 -9.77
C ILE A 46 -6.56 0.47 -11.14
N ARG A 47 -7.32 0.83 -12.19
CA ARG A 47 -7.08 0.32 -13.55
C ARG A 47 -5.76 0.82 -14.12
N GLU A 48 -5.41 2.05 -13.80
CA GLU A 48 -4.15 2.62 -14.24
C GLU A 48 -2.97 2.03 -13.48
N ALA A 49 -3.08 1.93 -12.15
CA ALA A 49 -2.11 1.22 -11.33
C ALA A 49 -1.83 -0.18 -11.89
N ALA A 50 -2.89 -0.93 -12.25
CA ALA A 50 -2.76 -2.26 -12.84
C ALA A 50 -2.01 -2.29 -14.19
N ARG A 51 -2.19 -1.28 -15.03
CA ARG A 51 -1.44 -1.14 -16.29
C ARG A 51 0.03 -0.83 -16.03
N LEU A 52 0.34 0.03 -15.06
CA LEU A 52 1.70 0.43 -14.74
C LEU A 52 2.55 -0.74 -14.20
N VAL A 53 1.92 -1.65 -13.44
CA VAL A 53 2.59 -2.86 -12.93
C VAL A 53 2.43 -4.10 -13.83
N ASP A 54 1.81 -3.95 -15.01
CA ASP A 54 1.51 -5.06 -15.94
C ASP A 54 0.82 -6.28 -15.29
N ARG A 55 -0.23 -6.03 -14.49
CA ARG A 55 -0.98 -7.08 -13.78
C ARG A 55 -2.48 -7.03 -14.06
N ASP A 56 -3.16 -8.16 -13.79
CA ASP A 56 -4.62 -8.22 -13.89
C ASP A 56 -5.29 -7.26 -12.88
N VAL A 57 -6.28 -6.52 -13.35
CA VAL A 57 -6.96 -5.48 -12.55
C VAL A 57 -7.66 -6.05 -11.32
N ARG A 58 -8.18 -7.29 -11.36
CA ARG A 58 -8.85 -7.90 -10.19
C ARG A 58 -7.83 -8.22 -9.11
N GLN A 59 -6.64 -8.67 -9.50
CA GLN A 59 -5.54 -8.92 -8.56
C GLN A 59 -5.09 -7.63 -7.91
N VAL A 60 -4.90 -6.57 -8.70
CA VAL A 60 -4.46 -5.25 -8.20
C VAL A 60 -5.54 -4.62 -7.33
N HIS A 61 -6.81 -4.73 -7.71
CA HIS A 61 -7.92 -4.29 -6.87
C HIS A 61 -7.92 -5.01 -5.51
N ALA A 62 -7.81 -6.34 -5.49
CA ALA A 62 -7.80 -7.10 -4.24
C ALA A 62 -6.61 -6.68 -3.35
N ASN A 63 -5.42 -6.53 -3.95
CA ASN A 63 -4.21 -6.13 -3.24
C ASN A 63 -4.34 -4.70 -2.68
N LEU A 64 -4.79 -3.71 -3.47
CA LEU A 64 -4.98 -2.34 -2.97
C LEU A 64 -6.08 -2.27 -1.90
N TRP A 65 -7.12 -3.09 -2.02
CA TRP A 65 -8.17 -3.13 -1.01
C TRP A 65 -7.67 -3.69 0.31
N GLU A 66 -6.91 -4.78 0.28
CA GLU A 66 -6.24 -5.37 1.45
C GLU A 66 -5.29 -4.35 2.10
N LEU A 67 -4.45 -3.69 1.31
CA LEU A 67 -3.55 -2.64 1.79
C LEU A 67 -4.32 -1.46 2.42
N GLY A 68 -5.48 -1.10 1.87
CA GLY A 68 -6.33 -0.07 2.46
C GLY A 68 -6.97 -0.48 3.79
N GLN A 69 -7.28 -1.76 3.99
CA GLN A 69 -7.73 -2.25 5.31
C GLN A 69 -6.60 -2.21 6.34
N LEU A 70 -5.36 -2.41 5.89
CA LEU A 70 -4.16 -2.28 6.72
C LEU A 70 -3.71 -0.82 6.90
N GLY A 71 -4.39 0.17 6.31
CA GLY A 71 -3.98 1.58 6.40
C GLY A 71 -2.69 1.91 5.64
N LEU A 72 -2.26 1.05 4.72
CA LEU A 72 -1.05 1.25 3.91
C LEU A 72 -1.31 2.01 2.61
N VAL A 73 -2.57 2.12 2.20
CA VAL A 73 -3.03 2.84 1.00
C VAL A 73 -4.33 3.56 1.34
N GLU A 74 -4.43 4.83 0.99
CA GLU A 74 -5.69 5.56 1.02
C GLU A 74 -6.37 5.56 -0.36
N PHE A 75 -7.68 5.82 -0.38
CA PHE A 75 -8.41 6.06 -1.62
C PHE A 75 -9.01 7.47 -1.60
N ASP A 76 -8.67 8.28 -2.61
CA ASP A 76 -9.20 9.64 -2.71
C ASP A 76 -10.73 9.62 -2.84
N ARG A 77 -11.41 10.17 -1.83
CA ARG A 77 -12.87 10.25 -1.73
C ARG A 77 -13.49 11.23 -2.74
N GLY A 78 -12.70 12.15 -3.30
CA GLY A 78 -13.10 13.06 -4.39
C GLY A 78 -13.04 12.42 -5.77
N SER A 79 -12.32 11.31 -5.91
CA SER A 79 -12.22 10.57 -7.17
C SER A 79 -13.38 9.60 -7.36
N ARG A 80 -14.03 9.64 -8.52
CA ARG A 80 -15.00 8.60 -8.93
C ARG A 80 -14.32 7.29 -9.35
N ALA A 81 -13.00 7.29 -9.46
CA ALA A 81 -12.23 6.18 -10.03
C ALA A 81 -11.48 5.35 -8.98
N HIS A 82 -11.75 5.56 -7.68
CA HIS A 82 -11.00 4.96 -6.57
C HIS A 82 -9.49 5.16 -6.74
N ARG A 83 -9.05 6.43 -6.82
CA ARG A 83 -7.63 6.76 -6.96
C ARG A 83 -6.88 6.26 -5.71
N PRO A 84 -5.95 5.31 -5.82
CA PRO A 84 -5.12 4.91 -4.69
C PRO A 84 -4.06 5.98 -4.40
N VAL A 85 -3.74 6.18 -3.13
CA VAL A 85 -2.80 7.21 -2.67
C VAL A 85 -1.86 6.60 -1.63
N VAL A 86 -0.58 6.93 -1.73
CA VAL A 86 0.49 6.54 -0.81
C VAL A 86 1.27 7.82 -0.48
N ASP A 87 1.08 8.34 0.73
CA ASP A 87 1.64 9.64 1.17
C ASP A 87 2.92 9.45 2.02
N TYR A 88 3.70 8.41 1.73
CA TYR A 88 4.96 8.12 2.43
C TYR A 88 6.05 7.65 1.46
N ASP A 89 7.30 7.94 1.81
CA ASP A 89 8.48 7.62 0.98
C ASP A 89 9.15 6.30 1.37
N ARG A 90 8.89 5.83 2.60
CA ARG A 90 9.54 4.66 3.17
C ARG A 90 8.61 3.88 4.09
N ILE A 91 8.72 2.55 4.01
CA ILE A 91 8.15 1.62 4.97
C ILE A 91 9.27 0.97 5.76
N GLU A 92 9.15 0.94 7.09
CA GLU A 92 10.02 0.19 7.98
C GLU A 92 9.19 -0.89 8.70
N VAL A 93 9.59 -2.15 8.56
CA VAL A 93 8.91 -3.29 9.20
C VAL A 93 9.75 -3.78 10.36
N ALA A 94 9.18 -3.81 11.56
CA ALA A 94 9.81 -4.34 12.77
C ALA A 94 9.02 -5.54 13.31
N VAL A 95 9.74 -6.57 13.77
CA VAL A 95 9.15 -7.80 14.32
C VAL A 95 9.75 -8.06 15.69
N ASP A 96 8.89 -8.17 16.71
CA ASP A 96 9.30 -8.52 18.07
C ASP A 96 9.23 -10.05 18.28
N LEU A 97 10.34 -10.62 18.75
CA LEU A 97 10.53 -12.07 18.96
C LEU A 97 10.26 -12.53 20.39
#